data_AF-A0A973JD28-F1
#
_entry.id   AF-A0A973JD28-F1
#
_cell.length_a   1.000
_cell.length_b   1.000
_cell.length_c   1.000
_cell.angle_alpha   90.00
_cell.angle_beta   90.00
_cell.angle_gamma   90.00
#
_symmetry.space_group_name_H-M   'P 1'
#
loop_
_entity.id
_entity.type
_entity.pdbx_description
1 polymer ?
#
loop_
_entity_poly.entity_id
_entity_poly.type
_entity_poly.pdbx_seq_one_letter_code
_entity_poly.pdbx_strand_id
1 'polypeptide(L)' 'MNKAELIKEVEKFTSTKKEAAGAVDAVFAAITKALKKGADVTIVGFGTFKVAKRAA' A
#
# COMPACT_ATOMS: atom_id res chain seq x y z
N MET A 1 -4.04 -13.66 0.44
CA MET A 1 -4.45 -12.24 0.50
C MET A 1 -3.96 -11.51 -0.74
N ASN A 2 -4.80 -11.46 -1.77
CA ASN A 2 -4.64 -10.58 -2.92
C ASN A 2 -5.26 -9.20 -2.61
N LYS A 3 -5.19 -8.26 -3.58
CA LYS A 3 -5.75 -6.91 -3.41
C LYS A 3 -7.25 -6.89 -3.05
N ALA A 4 -8.04 -7.78 -3.65
CA ALA A 4 -9.48 -7.85 -3.39
C ALA A 4 -9.78 -8.40 -1.99
N GLU A 5 -9.01 -9.38 -1.53
CA GLU A 5 -9.09 -9.89 -0.16
C GLU A 5 -8.65 -8.83 0.86
N LEU A 6 -7.60 -8.05 0.56
CA LEU A 6 -7.17 -6.93 1.40
C LEU A 6 -8.27 -5.86 1.52
N ILE A 7 -8.94 -5.51 0.41
CA ILE A 7 -10.06 -4.55 0.44
C ILE A 7 -11.20 -5.07 1.33
N LYS A 8 -11.55 -6.35 1.25
CA LYS A 8 -12.57 -6.95 2.15
C LYS A 8 -12.17 -6.89 3.60
N GLU A 9 -10.88 -7.08 3.91
CA GLU A 9 -10.40 -7.00 5.29
C GLU A 9 -10.42 -5.56 5.80
N VAL A 10 -10.01 -4.59 4.97
CA VAL A 10 -10.09 -3.16 5.27
C VAL A 10 -11.54 -2.68 5.39
N GLU A 11 -12.47 -3.26 4.62
CA GLU A 11 -13.90 -2.95 4.68
C GLU A 11 -14.47 -3.14 6.10
N LYS A 12 -13.95 -4.11 6.86
CA LYS A 12 -14.35 -4.33 8.27
C LYS A 12 -14.03 -3.15 9.20
N PHE A 13 -13.15 -2.26 8.77
CA PHE A 13 -12.69 -1.08 9.52
C PHE A 13 -13.14 0.24 8.89
N THR A 14 -13.95 0.19 7.81
CA THR A 14 -14.43 1.38 7.10
C THR A 14 -15.96 1.37 7.00
N SER A 15 -16.54 2.48 6.57
CA SER A 15 -18.00 2.59 6.46
C SER A 15 -18.52 1.94 5.18
N THR A 16 -17.76 1.99 4.08
CA THR A 16 -18.19 1.43 2.78
C THR A 16 -17.07 0.72 2.03
N LYS A 17 -17.44 -0.28 1.22
CA LYS A 17 -16.51 -0.94 0.29
C LYS A 17 -15.77 0.02 -0.65
N LYS A 18 -16.44 1.11 -1.05
CA LYS A 18 -15.85 2.14 -1.92
C LYS A 18 -14.74 2.90 -1.19
N GLU A 19 -14.95 3.23 0.08
CA GLU A 19 -13.92 3.83 0.93
C GLU A 19 -12.76 2.86 1.17
N ALA A 20 -13.03 1.60 1.48
CA ALA A 20 -11.98 0.58 1.65
C ALA A 20 -11.12 0.43 0.39
N ALA A 21 -11.76 0.33 -0.78
CA ALA A 21 -11.06 0.27 -2.06
C ALA A 21 -10.21 1.52 -2.31
N GLY A 22 -10.79 2.71 -2.09
CA GLY A 22 -10.09 3.98 -2.23
C GLY A 22 -8.90 4.12 -1.28
N ALA A 23 -9.03 3.69 -0.03
CA ALA A 23 -7.96 3.73 0.97
C ALA A 23 -6.80 2.82 0.57
N VAL A 24 -7.08 1.58 0.17
CA VAL A 24 -6.07 0.63 -0.29
C VAL A 24 -5.33 1.18 -1.52
N ASP A 25 -6.07 1.70 -2.50
CA ASP A 25 -5.49 2.30 -3.70
C ASP A 25 -4.63 3.52 -3.39
N ALA A 26 -5.09 4.40 -2.51
CA ALA A 26 -4.36 5.58 -2.10
C ALA A 26 -3.03 5.23 -1.40
N VAL A 27 -3.04 4.23 -0.51
CA VAL A 27 -1.82 3.77 0.19
C VAL A 27 -0.79 3.24 -0.82
N PHE A 28 -1.21 2.34 -1.73
CA PHE A 28 -0.29 1.82 -2.75
C PHE A 28 0.21 2.90 -3.70
N ALA A 29 -0.65 3.86 -4.09
CA ALA A 29 -0.26 4.98 -4.93
C ALA A 29 0.76 5.90 -4.24
N ALA A 30 0.57 6.19 -2.96
CA ALA A 30 1.49 7.00 -2.16
C ALA A 30 2.86 6.32 -2.03
N ILE A 31 2.88 5.03 -1.66
CA ILE A 31 4.12 4.23 -1.58
C ILE A 31 4.83 4.23 -2.94
N THR A 32 4.10 3.93 -4.02
CA THR A 32 4.66 3.90 -5.38
C THR A 32 5.25 5.26 -5.78
N LYS A 33 4.58 6.37 -5.44
CA LYS A 33 5.04 7.72 -5.76
C LYS A 33 6.32 8.07 -4.99
N ALA A 34 6.41 7.69 -3.72
CA ALA A 34 7.62 7.89 -2.92
C ALA A 34 8.80 7.07 -3.48
N LEU A 35 8.57 5.78 -3.75
CA LEU A 35 9.59 4.90 -4.32
C LEU A 35 10.10 5.37 -5.68
N LYS A 36 9.22 5.89 -6.55
CA LYS A 36 9.60 6.49 -7.85
C LYS A 36 10.54 7.69 -7.70
N LYS A 37 10.48 8.40 -6.58
CA LYS A 37 11.39 9.52 -6.27
C LYS A 37 12.70 9.06 -5.63
N GLY A 38 12.89 7.75 -5.47
CA GLY A 38 14.04 7.18 -4.74
C GLY A 38 13.93 7.34 -3.22
N ALA A 39 12.74 7.67 -2.70
CA ALA A 39 12.52 7.78 -1.26
C ALA A 39 12.00 6.45 -0.70
N ASP A 40 12.66 5.96 0.36
CA ASP A 40 12.21 4.80 1.11
C ASP A 40 11.00 5.15 1.97
N VAL A 41 10.05 4.22 2.09
CA VAL A 41 8.85 4.38 2.90
C VAL A 41 8.90 3.44 4.09
N THR A 42 9.05 3.99 5.29
CA THR A 42 9.06 3.21 6.53
C THR A 42 7.73 3.32 7.24
N ILE A 43 7.09 2.18 7.52
CA ILE A 43 5.86 2.07 8.32
C ILE A 43 6.20 1.27 9.57
N VAL A 44 6.29 1.96 10.71
CA VAL A 44 6.66 1.35 11.99
C VAL A 44 5.66 0.24 12.34
N GLY A 45 6.18 -0.92 12.78
CA GLY A 45 5.36 -2.08 13.10
C GLY A 45 4.88 -2.89 11.89
N PHE A 46 5.20 -2.47 10.66
CA PHE A 46 4.86 -3.20 9.44
C PHE A 46 6.11 -3.53 8.61
N GLY A 47 6.91 -2.52 8.26
CA GLY A 47 8.14 -2.72 7.50
C GLY A 47 8.59 -1.49 6.72
N THR A 48 9.63 -1.68 5.90
CA THR A 48 10.20 -0.64 5.04
C THR A 48 10.11 -1.06 3.57
N PHE A 49 9.54 -0.20 2.74
CA PHE A 49 9.53 -0.34 1.28
C PHE A 49 10.68 0.48 0.70
N LYS A 50 11.49 -0.16 -0.14
CA LYS A 50 12.63 0.45 -0.82
C LYS A 50 12.75 -0.05 -2.25
N VAL A 51 13.34 0.76 -3.12
CA VAL A 51 13.64 0.32 -4.50
C VAL A 51 14.92 -0.51 -4.49
N ALA A 52 14.81 -1.80 -4.79
CA ALA A 52 15.96 -2.66 -4.97
C ALA A 52 16.39 -2.68 -6.44
N LYS A 53 17.67 -2.37 -6.72
CA LYS A 53 18.27 -2.66 -8.02
C LYS A 53 18.45 -4.18 -8.12
N ARG A 54 17.81 -4.80 -9.10
CA ARG A 54 18.05 -6.21 -9.43
C ARG A 54 19.29 -6.31 -10.31
N ALA A 55 20.25 -7.14 -9.93
CA ALA A 55 21.28 -7.57 -10.88
C ALA A 55 20.61 -8.42 -11.96
N ALA A 56 20.82 -8.06 -13.23
CA ALA A 56 20.27 -8.76 -14.39
C ALA A 56 20.90 -10.15 -14.53
#